data_AF-A0A1G5R353-F1
#
_entry.id   AF-A0A1G5R353-F1
#
_cell.length_a   1.000
_cell.length_b   1.000
_cell.length_c   1.000
_cell.angle_alpha   90.00
_cell.angle_beta   90.00
_cell.angle_gamma   90.00
#
_symmetry.space_group_name_H-M   'P 1'
#
loop_
_entity.id
_entity.type
_entity.pdbx_description
1 polymer ?
#
loop_
_entity_poly.entity_id
_entity_poly.type
_entity_poly.pdbx_seq_one_letter_code
_entity_poly.pdbx_strand_id
1 'polypeptide(L)'
;MTLTLLKVFTAAAVIAFASWLSGKKPELAGFIVALPIASIIALAFSYIEHRDPEASITFAKSILVGVPVSYLFFVPFFFAEKLGNSFILSYVVGLLLLVIGFFLHRYIMTLI
;
A
#
# COMPACT_ATOMS: atom_id res chain seq x y z
N MET A 1 6.61 5.17 -23.10
CA MET A 1 7.48 6.16 -22.40
C MET A 1 6.67 7.29 -21.78
N THR A 2 5.74 7.94 -22.51
CA THR A 2 4.92 9.05 -21.98
C THR A 2 3.98 8.63 -20.84
N LEU A 3 3.28 7.49 -20.95
CA LEU A 3 2.41 6.99 -19.88
C LEU A 3 3.17 6.64 -18.59
N THR A 4 4.39 6.14 -18.72
CA THR A 4 5.26 5.75 -17.60
C THR A 4 5.68 6.96 -16.77
N LEU A 5 6.08 8.05 -17.43
CA LEU A 5 6.47 9.29 -16.75
C LEU A 5 5.29 9.90 -15.98
N LEU A 6 4.08 9.83 -16.55
CA LEU A 6 2.87 10.29 -15.87
C LEU A 6 2.59 9.47 -14.59
N LYS A 7 2.66 8.13 -14.67
CA LYS A 7 2.50 7.22 -13.51
C LYS A 7 3.47 7.58 -12.38
N VAL A 8 4.75 7.79 -12.73
CA VAL A 8 5.80 8.15 -11.76
C VAL A 8 5.54 9.52 -11.14
N PHE A 9 5.23 10.54 -11.95
CA PHE A 9 4.99 11.89 -11.45
C PHE A 9 3.77 11.94 -10.52
N THR A 10 2.68 11.27 -10.87
CA THR A 10 1.49 11.21 -10.01
C THR A 10 1.78 10.49 -8.69
N ALA A 11 2.48 9.36 -8.71
CA ALA A 11 2.85 8.64 -7.48
C ALA A 11 3.76 9.50 -6.59
N ALA A 12 4.80 10.12 -7.17
CA ALA A 12 5.74 10.97 -6.44
C ALA A 12 5.03 12.19 -5.84
N ALA A 13 4.10 12.81 -6.58
CA ALA A 13 3.33 13.96 -6.10
C ALA A 13 2.46 13.60 -4.89
N VAL A 14 1.78 12.44 -4.90
CA VAL A 14 0.96 11.97 -3.77
C VAL A 14 1.82 11.74 -2.53
N ILE A 15 2.98 11.08 -2.69
CA ILE A 15 3.90 10.83 -1.56
C ILE A 15 4.44 12.15 -1.01
N ALA A 16 4.92 13.05 -1.87
CA ALA A 16 5.47 14.34 -1.46
C ALA A 16 4.40 15.19 -0.73
N PHE A 17 3.18 15.23 -1.26
CA PHE A 17 2.07 15.94 -0.65
C PHE A 17 1.71 15.37 0.73
N ALA A 18 1.56 14.04 0.85
CA ALA A 18 1.24 13.40 2.12
C ALA A 18 2.36 13.57 3.15
N SER A 19 3.62 13.47 2.73
CA SER A 19 4.78 13.68 3.61
C SER A 19 4.90 15.11 4.11
N TRP A 20 4.55 16.11 3.29
CA TRP A 20 4.47 17.49 3.75
C TRP A 20 3.28 17.72 4.67
N LEU A 21 2.13 17.12 4.35
CA LEU A 21 0.91 17.25 5.13
C LEU A 21 1.04 16.59 6.50
N SER A 22 1.83 15.52 6.63
CA SER A 22 2.01 14.81 7.90
C SER A 22 2.62 15.68 8.99
N GLY A 23 3.46 16.66 8.63
CA GLY A 23 4.00 17.64 9.58
C GLY A 23 2.98 18.67 10.07
N LYS A 24 1.81 18.78 9.42
CA LYS A 24 0.75 19.75 9.74
C LYS A 24 -0.54 19.10 10.27
N LYS A 25 -0.98 18.03 9.60
CA LYS A 25 -2.19 17.26 9.88
C LYS A 25 -1.88 15.75 9.74
N PRO A 26 -1.21 15.14 10.73
CA PRO A 26 -0.78 13.74 10.67
C PRO A 26 -1.91 12.76 10.33
N GLU A 27 -3.07 12.92 10.96
CA GLU A 27 -4.23 12.04 10.75
C GLU A 27 -4.74 12.07 9.31
N LEU A 28 -4.86 13.28 8.73
CA LEU A 28 -5.30 13.44 7.35
C LEU A 28 -4.26 12.91 6.36
N ALA A 29 -2.98 13.13 6.63
CA ALA A 29 -1.89 12.56 5.81
C ALA A 29 -1.91 11.02 5.84
N GLY A 30 -2.09 10.43 7.03
CA GLY A 30 -2.24 8.99 7.19
C GLY A 30 -3.43 8.44 6.42
N PHE A 31 -4.59 9.10 6.50
CA PHE A 31 -5.78 8.73 5.74
C PHE A 31 -5.53 8.78 4.22
N ILE A 32 -4.89 9.85 3.71
CA ILE A 32 -4.58 9.98 2.28
C ILE A 32 -3.64 8.87 1.80
N VAL A 33 -2.63 8.51 2.59
CA VAL A 33 -1.70 7.40 2.26
C VAL A 33 -2.41 6.04 2.33
N ALA A 34 -3.37 5.88 3.24
CA ALA A 34 -4.15 4.65 3.37
C ALA A 34 -5.15 4.45 2.22
N LEU A 35 -5.56 5.52 1.52
CA LEU A 35 -6.38 5.38 0.33
C LEU A 35 -5.61 4.60 -0.75
N PRO A 36 -6.27 3.67 -1.47
CA PRO A 36 -5.62 2.86 -2.50
C PRO A 36 -5.41 3.64 -3.81
N ILE A 37 -4.91 4.88 -3.74
CA ILE A 37 -4.73 5.79 -4.89
C ILE A 37 -3.83 5.15 -5.94
N ALA A 38 -2.69 4.59 -5.52
CA ALA A 38 -1.78 3.88 -6.41
C ALA A 38 -2.46 2.69 -7.10
N SER A 39 -3.25 1.91 -6.35
CA SER A 39 -3.98 0.76 -6.88
C SER A 39 -5.07 1.15 -7.86
N ILE A 40 -5.83 2.22 -7.58
CA ILE A 40 -6.86 2.76 -8.50
C ILE A 40 -6.21 3.18 -9.82
N ILE A 41 -5.12 3.92 -9.76
CA ILE A 41 -4.38 4.37 -10.94
C ILE A 41 -3.78 3.19 -11.71
N ALA A 42 -3.19 2.23 -11.00
CA ALA A 42 -2.58 1.05 -11.60
C ALA A 42 -3.62 0.16 -12.30
N LEU A 43 -4.79 -0.06 -11.69
CA LEU A 43 -5.89 -0.81 -12.31
C LEU A 43 -6.42 -0.12 -13.57
N ALA A 44 -6.64 1.19 -13.51
CA ALA A 44 -7.11 1.97 -14.65
C ALA A 44 -6.13 1.88 -15.83
N PHE A 45 -4.85 2.09 -15.59
CA PHE A 45 -3.84 1.97 -16.65
C PHE A 45 -3.64 0.54 -17.13
N SER A 46 -3.67 -0.45 -16.24
CA SER A 46 -3.54 -1.86 -16.62
C SER A 46 -4.62 -2.25 -17.62
N TYR A 47 -5.88 -1.89 -17.33
CA TYR A 47 -7.01 -2.17 -18.20
C TYR A 47 -6.91 -1.44 -19.55
N ILE A 48 -6.54 -0.16 -19.55
CA ILE A 48 -6.40 0.64 -20.79
C ILE A 48 -5.29 0.08 -21.69
N GLU A 49 -4.17 -0.31 -21.09
CA GLU A 49 -2.94 -0.71 -21.79
C GLU A 49 -3.01 -2.15 -22.33
N HIS A 50 -3.54 -3.08 -21.54
CA HIS A 50 -3.53 -4.51 -21.88
C HIS A 50 -4.88 -5.01 -22.41
N ARG A 51 -5.98 -4.28 -22.16
CA ARG A 51 -7.36 -4.65 -22.54
C ARG A 51 -7.74 -6.09 -22.16
N ASP A 52 -7.15 -6.60 -21.09
CA ASP A 52 -7.41 -7.93 -20.56
C ASP A 52 -8.25 -7.79 -19.28
N PRO A 53 -9.56 -8.07 -19.34
CA PRO A 53 -10.44 -8.01 -18.18
C PRO A 53 -10.08 -9.06 -17.12
N GLU A 54 -9.63 -10.25 -17.51
CA GLU A 54 -9.32 -11.34 -16.57
C GLU A 54 -8.09 -11.01 -15.73
N ALA A 55 -7.02 -10.50 -16.37
CA ALA A 55 -5.84 -10.01 -15.67
C ALA A 55 -6.18 -8.82 -14.76
N SER A 56 -7.04 -7.92 -15.21
CA SER A 56 -7.47 -6.74 -14.43
C SER A 56 -8.31 -7.15 -13.20
N ILE A 57 -9.20 -8.14 -13.35
CA ILE A 57 -9.99 -8.70 -12.24
C ILE A 57 -9.08 -9.43 -11.25
N THR A 58 -8.14 -10.24 -11.74
CA THR A 58 -7.17 -10.95 -10.89
C THR A 58 -6.32 -9.95 -10.10
N PHE A 59 -5.88 -8.87 -10.75
CA PHE A 59 -5.16 -7.80 -10.09
C PHE A 59 -6.00 -7.11 -9.01
N ALA A 60 -7.27 -6.82 -9.29
CA ALA A 60 -8.20 -6.24 -8.31
C ALA A 60 -8.44 -7.17 -7.11
N LYS A 61 -8.65 -8.48 -7.33
CA LYS A 61 -8.74 -9.49 -6.27
C LYS A 61 -7.47 -9.51 -5.41
N SER A 62 -6.31 -9.50 -6.06
CA SER A 62 -5.01 -9.48 -5.38
C SER A 62 -4.83 -8.24 -4.50
N ILE A 63 -5.24 -7.05 -4.99
CA ILE A 63 -5.25 -5.81 -4.20
C ILE A 63 -6.20 -5.92 -3.01
N LEU A 64 -7.41 -6.47 -3.20
CA LEU A 64 -8.40 -6.64 -2.15
C LEU A 64 -7.88 -7.49 -0.98
N VAL A 65 -7.10 -8.54 -1.27
CA VAL A 65 -6.44 -9.36 -0.24
C VAL A 65 -5.19 -8.66 0.30
N GLY A 66 -4.41 -8.01 -0.57
CA GLY A 66 -3.14 -7.38 -0.22
C GLY A 66 -3.29 -6.20 0.76
N VAL A 67 -4.37 -5.41 0.65
CA VAL A 67 -4.59 -4.25 1.51
C VAL A 67 -4.76 -4.65 2.98
N PRO A 68 -5.67 -5.57 3.37
CA PRO A 68 -5.74 -6.07 4.75
C PRO A 68 -4.43 -6.71 5.23
N VAL A 69 -3.75 -7.47 4.37
CA VAL A 69 -2.46 -8.09 4.71
C VAL A 69 -1.39 -7.02 5.01
N SER A 70 -1.41 -5.90 4.31
CA SER A 70 -0.48 -4.79 4.52
C SER A 70 -0.62 -4.13 5.90
N TYR A 71 -1.77 -4.31 6.57
CA TYR A 71 -1.97 -3.80 7.92
C TYR A 71 -1.02 -4.42 8.95
N LEU A 72 -0.44 -5.58 8.66
CA LEU A 72 0.63 -6.19 9.46
C LEU A 72 1.80 -5.24 9.71
N PHE A 73 2.13 -4.36 8.76
CA PHE A 73 3.17 -3.34 8.93
C PHE A 73 2.85 -2.35 10.07
N PHE A 74 1.59 -1.98 10.23
CA PHE A 74 1.15 -0.95 11.18
C PHE A 74 0.90 -1.51 12.60
N VAL A 75 0.79 -2.83 12.76
CA VAL A 75 0.59 -3.49 14.06
C VAL A 75 1.59 -3.02 15.14
N PRO A 76 2.92 -3.02 14.94
CA PRO A 76 3.86 -2.57 15.97
C PRO A 76 3.79 -1.07 16.26
N PHE A 77 3.31 -0.25 15.31
CA PHE A 77 3.06 1.18 15.56
C PHE A 77 1.83 1.38 16.44
N PHE A 78 0.77 0.60 16.23
CA PHE A 78 -0.45 0.66 17.03
C PHE A 78 -0.22 0.38 18.52
N PHE A 79 0.77 -0.45 18.85
CA PHE A 79 1.13 -0.78 20.24
C PHE A 79 2.38 -0.04 20.75
N ALA A 80 2.93 0.91 19.98
CA ALA A 80 4.21 1.53 20.30
C ALA A 80 4.22 2.23 21.66
N GLU A 81 3.16 2.97 21.99
CA GLU A 81 3.01 3.68 23.26
C GLU A 81 2.90 2.73 24.47
N LYS A 82 2.23 1.59 24.29
CA LYS A 82 2.03 0.60 25.38
C LYS A 82 3.28 -0.21 25.68
N LEU A 83 4.11 -0.44 24.66
CA LEU A 83 5.31 -1.28 24.75
C LEU A 83 6.59 -0.47 24.97
N GLY A 84 6.51 0.87 24.93
CA GLY A 84 7.68 1.74 24.99
C GLY A 84 8.61 1.57 23.78
N ASN A 85 8.06 1.17 22.63
CA ASN A 85 8.85 0.86 21.44
C ASN A 85 9.34 2.15 20.76
N SER A 86 10.59 2.13 20.29
CA SER A 86 11.10 3.21 19.44
C SER A 86 10.52 3.11 18.02
N PHE A 87 10.49 4.23 17.30
CA PHE A 87 10.08 4.27 15.89
C PHE A 87 10.84 3.24 15.04
N ILE A 88 12.18 3.16 15.20
CA ILE A 88 13.04 2.27 14.41
C ILE A 88 12.66 0.81 14.67
N LEU A 89 12.43 0.44 15.92
CA LEU A 89 12.02 -0.92 16.27
C LEU A 89 10.67 -1.26 15.63
N SER A 90 9.66 -0.38 15.77
CA SER A 90 8.35 -0.60 15.15
C SER A 90 8.43 -0.68 13.63
N TYR A 91 9.28 0.14 13.01
CA TYR A 91 9.48 0.13 11.56
C TYR A 91 10.10 -1.18 11.06
N VAL A 92 11.18 -1.65 11.69
CA VAL A 92 11.87 -2.89 11.31
C VAL A 92 10.97 -4.10 11.56
N VAL A 93 10.30 -4.17 12.71
CA VAL A 93 9.36 -5.25 13.01
C VAL A 93 8.21 -5.26 12.00
N GLY A 94 7.67 -4.09 11.64
CA GLY A 94 6.63 -3.97 10.62
C GLY A 94 7.07 -4.53 9.27
N LEU A 95 8.31 -4.23 8.83
CA LEU A 95 8.88 -4.79 7.61
C LEU A 95 9.00 -6.32 7.67
N LEU A 96 9.45 -6.87 8.81
CA LEU A 96 9.52 -8.33 9.00
C LEU A 96 8.13 -8.97 8.95
N LEU A 97 7.12 -8.33 9.55
CA LEU A 97 5.74 -8.80 9.48
C LEU A 97 5.18 -8.78 8.05
N LEU A 98 5.62 -7.86 7.19
CA LEU A 98 5.25 -7.89 5.77
C LEU A 98 5.82 -9.09 5.02
N VAL A 99 6.97 -9.63 5.42
CA VAL A 99 7.50 -10.89 4.86
C VAL A 99 6.53 -12.04 5.16
N ILE A 100 6.00 -12.11 6.38
CA ILE A 100 4.96 -13.08 6.74
C ILE A 100 3.68 -12.80 5.95
N GLY A 101 3.31 -11.52 5.81
CA GLY A 101 2.19 -11.07 5.01
C GLY A 101 2.27 -11.54 3.55
N PHE A 102 3.44 -11.50 2.93
CA PHE A 102 3.65 -12.00 1.57
C PHE A 102 3.26 -13.48 1.44
N PHE A 103 3.69 -14.34 2.38
CA PHE A 103 3.31 -15.75 2.35
C PHE A 103 1.81 -15.97 2.60
N LEU A 104 1.21 -15.16 3.49
CA LEU A 104 -0.23 -15.20 3.74
C LEU A 104 -1.03 -14.80 2.50
N HIS A 105 -0.66 -13.69 1.85
CA HIS A 105 -1.26 -13.25 0.59
C HIS A 105 -1.15 -14.33 -0.48
N ARG A 106 0.06 -14.87 -0.70
CA ARG A 106 0.29 -15.95 -1.66
C ARG A 106 -0.59 -17.16 -1.39
N TYR A 107 -0.70 -17.59 -0.13
CA TYR A 107 -1.56 -18.71 0.24
C TYR A 107 -3.04 -18.42 -0.04
N ILE A 108 -3.55 -17.25 0.37
CA ILE A 108 -4.96 -16.88 0.11
C ILE A 108 -5.24 -16.83 -1.39
N MET A 109 -4.33 -16.29 -2.20
CA MET A 109 -4.49 -16.23 -3.66
C MET A 109 -4.56 -17.61 -4.33
N THR A 110 -4.07 -18.69 -3.69
CA THR A 110 -4.25 -20.05 -4.21
C THR A 110 -5.63 -20.64 -3.95
N LEU A 111 -6.41 -20.01 -3.06
CA LEU A 111 -7.74 -20.48 -2.65
C LEU A 111 -8.90 -19.77 -3.39
N ILE A 112 -8.63 -18.73 -4.17
CA ILE A 112 -9.63 -17.84 -4.82
C ILE A 112 -9.39 -17.62 -6.31
#